data_AF-B4PWI7-F1
#
_entry.id   AF-B4PWI7-F1
#
_cell.length_a   1.000
_cell.length_b   1.000
_cell.length_c   1.000
_cell.angle_alpha   90.00
_cell.angle_beta   90.00
_cell.angle_gamma   90.00
#
_symmetry.space_group_name_H-M   'P 1'
#
loop_
_entity.id
_entity.type
_entity.pdbx_description
1 polymer ?
#
loop_
_entity_poly.entity_id
_entity_poly.type
_entity_poly.pdbx_seq_one_letter_code
_entity_poly.pdbx_strand_id
1 'polypeptide(L)'
;MKVVCSIVVLWIYSITMWHSAGRVYAGNCLKHHNLTSGQVEAVAPSTPVSDVPLAVKCYSRCLIAEYFGDDGKIDLQRVGKRGSKADHVILAQCKQQFDDVANLDTCDYPYLILQCYFKGQQSGIAS
;
A
#
# COMPACT_ATOMS: atom_id res chain seq x y z
N MET A 1 37.46 24.79 7.93
CA MET A 1 36.76 23.55 7.51
C MET A 1 35.79 23.10 8.60
N LYS A 2 34.51 23.49 8.55
CA LYS A 2 33.50 23.16 9.58
C LYS A 2 32.06 23.18 9.03
N VAL A 3 31.87 22.94 7.73
CA VAL A 3 30.55 23.01 7.07
C VAL A 3 30.16 21.67 6.42
N VAL A 4 31.11 20.75 6.23
CA VAL A 4 30.86 19.45 5.58
C VAL A 4 30.14 18.46 6.52
N CYS A 5 30.35 18.56 7.83
CA CYS A 5 29.73 17.65 8.82
C CYS A 5 28.22 17.89 8.98
N SER A 6 27.73 19.14 8.88
CA SER A 6 26.31 19.45 9.06
C SER A 6 25.42 18.92 7.94
N ILE A 7 25.90 18.90 6.69
CA ILE A 7 25.11 18.48 5.53
C ILE A 7 24.91 16.95 5.55
N VAL A 8 25.94 16.19 5.91
CA VAL A 8 25.89 14.73 6.00
C VAL A 8 24.93 14.28 7.12
N VAL A 9 24.96 14.97 8.28
CA VAL A 9 24.03 14.69 9.38
C VAL A 9 22.59 14.98 8.97
N LEU A 10 22.31 16.11 8.32
CA LEU A 10 20.96 16.46 7.84
C LEU A 10 20.40 15.46 6.82
N TRP A 11 21.26 14.91 5.95
CA TRP A 11 20.87 13.88 4.99
C TRP A 11 20.47 12.56 5.66
N ILE A 12 21.21 12.13 6.68
CA ILE A 12 20.89 10.92 7.46
C ILE A 12 19.58 11.10 8.25
N TYR A 13 19.32 12.30 8.78
CA TYR A 13 18.05 12.61 9.44
C TYR A 13 16.86 12.60 8.47
N SER A 14 17.05 13.04 7.23
CA SER A 14 15.99 13.07 6.22
C SER A 14 15.58 11.66 5.77
N ILE A 15 16.55 10.75 5.64
CA ILE A 15 16.30 9.34 5.28
C ILE A 15 15.61 8.58 6.43
N THR A 16 16.01 8.83 7.68
CA THR A 16 15.39 8.17 8.85
C THR A 16 13.97 8.66 9.11
N MET A 17 13.65 9.93 8.82
CA MET A 17 12.29 10.47 8.94
C MET A 17 11.31 9.88 7.93
N TRP A 18 11.74 9.55 6.71
CA TRP A 18 10.85 8.91 5.72
C TRP A 18 10.55 7.45 6.04
N HIS A 19 11.54 6.69 6.54
CA HIS A 19 11.32 5.31 6.98
C HIS A 19 10.45 5.21 8.24
N SER A 20 10.54 6.18 9.14
CA SER A 20 9.72 6.20 10.36
C SER A 20 8.27 6.60 10.07
N ALA A 21 8.03 7.55 9.15
CA ALA A 21 6.68 7.98 8.79
C ALA A 21 5.80 6.83 8.26
N GLY A 22 6.33 6.00 7.35
CA GLY A 22 5.60 4.84 6.82
C GLY A 22 5.28 3.78 7.89
N ARG A 23 6.23 3.51 8.80
CA ARG A 23 6.00 2.59 9.94
C ARG A 23 4.98 3.12 10.94
N VAL A 24 5.02 4.42 11.24
CA VAL A 24 4.05 5.06 12.14
C VAL A 24 2.65 4.98 11.54
N TYR A 25 2.52 5.22 10.23
CA TYR A 25 1.24 5.14 9.54
C TYR A 25 0.66 3.73 9.55
N ALA A 26 1.45 2.72 9.16
CA ALA A 26 1.04 1.31 9.24
C ALA A 26 0.66 0.90 10.68
N GLY A 27 1.44 1.33 11.68
CA GLY A 27 1.13 1.09 13.09
C GLY A 27 -0.18 1.73 13.55
N ASN A 28 -0.52 2.91 13.03
CA ASN A 28 -1.80 3.55 13.32
C ASN A 28 -2.98 2.81 12.68
N CYS A 29 -2.83 2.33 11.45
CA CYS A 29 -3.84 1.51 10.79
C CYS A 29 -4.08 0.18 11.49
N LEU A 30 -3.02 -0.49 11.96
CA LEU A 30 -3.13 -1.70 12.78
C LEU A 30 -3.94 -1.44 14.05
N LYS A 31 -3.62 -0.38 14.79
CA LYS A 31 -4.35 0.02 16.00
C LYS A 31 -5.81 0.34 15.70
N HIS A 32 -6.08 1.08 14.62
CA HIS A 32 -7.43 1.49 14.23
C HIS A 32 -8.35 0.28 13.97
N HIS A 33 -7.81 -0.80 13.42
CA HIS A 33 -8.56 -2.03 13.13
C HIS A 33 -8.39 -3.14 14.17
N ASN A 34 -7.76 -2.84 15.32
CA ASN A 34 -7.47 -3.82 16.38
C ASN A 34 -6.73 -5.07 15.87
N LEU A 35 -5.69 -4.84 15.05
CA LEU A 35 -4.86 -5.88 14.46
C LEU A 35 -3.43 -5.83 15.01
N THR A 36 -2.79 -7.00 15.04
CA THR A 36 -1.34 -7.13 15.14
C THR A 36 -0.73 -7.31 13.75
N SER A 37 0.57 -7.01 13.59
CA SER A 37 1.26 -7.29 12.33
C SER A 37 1.21 -8.77 11.98
N GLY A 38 1.34 -9.66 12.97
CA GLY A 38 1.25 -11.11 12.77
C GLY A 38 -0.10 -11.59 12.24
N GLN A 39 -1.21 -10.92 12.58
CA GLN A 39 -2.52 -11.24 12.02
C GLN A 39 -2.63 -10.86 10.54
N VAL A 40 -1.98 -9.76 10.12
CA VAL A 40 -1.94 -9.35 8.71
C VAL A 40 -1.00 -10.27 7.92
N GLU A 41 0.18 -10.57 8.47
CA GLU A 41 1.19 -11.43 7.85
C GLU A 41 0.75 -12.89 7.71
N ALA A 42 -0.17 -13.36 8.58
CA ALA A 42 -0.74 -14.70 8.49
C ALA A 42 -1.67 -14.89 7.27
N VAL A 43 -2.11 -13.80 6.62
CA VAL A 43 -2.95 -13.88 5.42
C VAL A 43 -2.07 -14.04 4.19
N ALA A 44 -2.07 -15.24 3.61
CA ALA A 44 -1.34 -15.50 2.38
C ALA A 44 -1.89 -14.66 1.21
N PRO A 45 -1.05 -14.17 0.27
CA PRO A 45 -1.51 -13.46 -0.92
C PRO A 45 -2.43 -14.29 -1.83
N SER A 46 -2.44 -15.62 -1.68
CA SER A 46 -3.35 -16.53 -2.39
C SER A 46 -4.71 -16.71 -1.72
N THR A 47 -4.90 -16.24 -0.48
CA THR A 47 -6.17 -16.39 0.24
C THR A 47 -7.30 -15.66 -0.51
N PRO A 48 -8.44 -16.33 -0.78
CA PRO A 48 -9.60 -15.69 -1.38
C PRO A 48 -10.11 -14.53 -0.54
N VAL A 49 -10.52 -13.41 -1.16
CA VAL A 49 -10.99 -12.21 -0.44
C VAL A 49 -12.19 -12.47 0.49
N SER A 50 -13.02 -13.48 0.18
CA SER A 50 -14.13 -13.93 1.03
C SER A 50 -13.67 -14.49 2.37
N ASP A 51 -12.46 -15.04 2.42
CA ASP A 51 -11.92 -15.77 3.57
C ASP A 51 -11.01 -14.86 4.42
N VAL A 52 -10.75 -13.64 3.93
CA VAL A 52 -9.93 -12.65 4.63
C VAL A 52 -10.79 -11.91 5.65
N PRO A 53 -10.37 -11.83 6.93
CA PRO A 53 -11.10 -11.09 7.94
C PRO A 53 -11.34 -9.63 7.53
N LEU A 54 -12.55 -9.12 7.75
CA LEU A 54 -12.93 -7.75 7.38
C LEU A 54 -11.94 -6.70 7.91
N ALA A 55 -11.45 -6.86 9.13
CA ALA A 55 -10.46 -5.95 9.72
C ALA A 55 -9.17 -5.88 8.89
N VAL A 56 -8.68 -7.01 8.36
CA VAL A 56 -7.49 -7.05 7.49
C VAL A 56 -7.76 -6.39 6.14
N LYS A 57 -8.95 -6.61 5.57
CA LYS A 57 -9.37 -5.93 4.33
C LYS A 57 -9.45 -4.41 4.53
N CYS A 58 -10.02 -3.94 5.63
CA CYS A 58 -10.11 -2.52 5.93
C CYS A 58 -8.77 -1.90 6.32
N TYR A 59 -7.86 -2.67 6.90
CA TYR A 59 -6.48 -2.25 7.11
C TYR A 59 -5.79 -1.89 5.79
N SER A 60 -6.03 -2.64 4.70
CA SER A 60 -5.55 -2.27 3.37
C SER A 60 -6.06 -0.90 2.94
N ARG A 61 -7.34 -0.60 3.15
CA ARG A 61 -7.92 0.73 2.86
C ARG A 61 -7.21 1.84 3.62
N CYS A 62 -7.01 1.64 4.92
CA CYS A 62 -6.30 2.61 5.76
C CYS A 62 -4.88 2.84 5.25
N LEU A 63 -4.15 1.77 4.92
CA LEU A 63 -2.75 1.84 4.50
C LEU A 63 -2.53 2.66 3.22
N ILE A 64 -3.52 2.71 2.33
CA ILE A 64 -3.43 3.43 1.06
C ILE A 64 -4.46 4.56 0.95
N ALA A 65 -4.95 5.07 2.08
CA ALA A 65 -6.03 6.06 2.09
C ALA A 65 -5.71 7.32 1.25
N GLU A 66 -4.44 7.72 1.21
CA GLU A 66 -3.97 8.88 0.44
C GLU A 66 -3.97 8.68 -1.09
N TYR A 67 -4.11 7.43 -1.56
CA TYR A 67 -4.15 7.12 -3.00
C TYR A 67 -5.57 7.06 -3.56
N PHE A 68 -6.59 7.22 -2.73
CA PHE A 68 -7.98 7.25 -3.20
C PHE A 68 -8.34 8.60 -3.79
N GLY A 69 -9.03 8.59 -4.93
CA GLY A 69 -9.72 9.74 -5.49
C GLY A 69 -11.05 10.01 -4.79
N ASP A 70 -11.74 11.07 -5.21
CA ASP A 70 -13.02 11.48 -4.62
C ASP A 70 -14.16 10.51 -4.98
N ASP A 71 -13.95 9.65 -5.99
CA ASP A 71 -14.83 8.55 -6.39
C ASP A 71 -14.68 7.30 -5.51
N GLY A 72 -13.78 7.33 -4.51
CA GLY A 72 -13.51 6.21 -3.63
C GLY A 72 -12.72 5.06 -4.28
N LYS A 73 -12.11 5.28 -5.45
CA LYS A 73 -11.23 4.34 -6.16
C LYS A 73 -9.79 4.84 -6.16
N ILE A 74 -8.83 4.00 -6.57
CA ILE A 74 -7.42 4.42 -6.67
C ILE A 74 -7.26 5.49 -7.74
N ASP A 75 -6.68 6.62 -7.39
CA ASP A 75 -6.28 7.68 -8.30
C ASP A 75 -4.78 7.55 -8.59
N LEU A 76 -4.43 7.14 -9.81
CA LEU A 76 -3.04 6.96 -10.24
C LEU A 76 -2.25 8.28 -10.20
N GLN A 77 -2.92 9.44 -10.27
CA GLN A 77 -2.26 10.74 -10.11
C GLN A 77 -1.85 10.99 -8.65
N ARG A 78 -2.68 10.57 -7.67
CA ARG A 78 -2.37 10.68 -6.23
C ARG A 78 -1.24 9.75 -5.80
N VAL A 79 -1.10 8.59 -6.45
CA VAL A 79 0.08 7.72 -6.28
C VAL A 79 1.37 8.47 -6.69
N GLY A 80 1.27 9.36 -7.67
CA GLY A 80 2.31 10.34 -8.01
C GLY A 80 3.57 9.70 -8.58
N LYS A 81 4.73 9.97 -7.96
CA LYS A 81 6.04 9.39 -8.33
C LYS A 81 6.49 8.27 -7.38
N ARG A 82 5.58 7.73 -6.57
CA ARG A 82 5.89 6.66 -5.63
C ARG A 82 5.89 5.33 -6.38
N GLY A 83 6.99 4.59 -6.26
CA GLY A 83 7.21 3.36 -7.01
C GLY A 83 7.93 3.58 -8.35
N SER A 84 8.28 2.48 -8.99
CA SER A 84 8.90 2.42 -10.30
C SER A 84 7.87 2.50 -11.43
N LYS A 85 8.31 2.73 -12.67
CA LYS A 85 7.42 2.65 -13.85
C LYS A 85 6.70 1.30 -13.94
N ALA A 86 7.37 0.21 -13.56
CA ALA A 86 6.76 -1.12 -13.53
C ALA A 86 5.63 -1.19 -12.49
N ASP A 87 5.83 -0.61 -11.31
CA ASP A 87 4.81 -0.56 -10.25
C ASP A 87 3.57 0.22 -10.73
N HIS A 88 3.76 1.33 -11.44
CA HIS A 88 2.66 2.09 -12.04
C HIS A 88 1.89 1.28 -13.11
N VAL A 89 2.59 0.49 -13.93
CA VAL A 89 1.96 -0.37 -14.94
C VAL A 89 1.14 -1.48 -14.28
N ILE A 90 1.71 -2.17 -13.30
CA ILE A 90 1.01 -3.23 -12.55
C ILE A 90 -0.22 -2.65 -11.85
N LEU A 91 -0.08 -1.51 -11.18
CA LEU A 91 -1.19 -0.87 -10.48
C LEU A 91 -2.30 -0.43 -11.44
N ALA A 92 -1.96 0.08 -12.63
CA ALA A 92 -2.93 0.42 -13.66
C ALA A 92 -3.70 -0.82 -14.16
N GLN A 93 -3.01 -1.95 -14.35
CA GLN A 93 -3.64 -3.23 -14.71
C GLN A 93 -4.58 -3.73 -13.61
N CYS A 94 -4.16 -3.67 -12.36
CA CYS A 94 -4.99 -4.05 -11.22
C CYS A 94 -6.22 -3.14 -11.09
N LYS A 95 -6.06 -1.83 -11.29
CA LYS A 95 -7.17 -0.87 -11.30
C LYS A 95 -8.19 -1.24 -12.39
N GLN A 96 -7.72 -1.50 -13.61
CA GLN A 96 -8.57 -1.92 -14.73
C GLN A 96 -9.37 -3.19 -14.42
N GLN A 97 -8.81 -4.12 -13.66
CA GLN A 97 -9.48 -5.37 -13.30
C GLN A 97 -10.66 -5.18 -12.32
N PHE A 98 -10.58 -4.21 -11.40
CA PHE A 98 -11.52 -4.10 -10.28
C PHE A 98 -12.39 -2.84 -10.29
N ASP A 99 -12.06 -1.82 -11.08
CA ASP A 99 -12.79 -0.55 -11.09
C ASP A 99 -14.26 -0.68 -11.51
N ASP A 100 -14.56 -1.58 -12.45
CA ASP A 100 -15.92 -1.75 -13.00
C ASP A 100 -16.68 -2.91 -12.34
N VAL A 101 -16.10 -3.54 -11.31
CA VAL A 101 -16.77 -4.61 -10.58
C VAL A 101 -17.84 -4.00 -9.67
N ALA A 102 -19.10 -4.20 -10.07
CA ALA A 102 -20.25 -3.80 -9.26
C ALA A 102 -20.28 -4.58 -7.93
N ASN A 103 -20.71 -3.91 -6.85
CA ASN A 103 -20.89 -4.49 -5.52
C ASN A 103 -19.61 -4.96 -4.81
N LEU A 104 -18.45 -4.37 -5.11
CA LEU A 104 -17.30 -4.52 -4.23
C LEU A 104 -17.53 -3.74 -2.93
N ASP A 105 -17.44 -4.45 -1.81
CA ASP A 105 -17.46 -3.83 -0.50
C ASP A 105 -16.30 -2.83 -0.36
N THR A 106 -16.50 -1.77 0.43
CA THR A 106 -15.57 -0.64 0.58
C THR A 106 -14.15 -1.07 0.99
N CYS A 107 -14.01 -2.19 1.69
CA CYS A 107 -12.74 -2.76 2.11
C CYS A 107 -12.20 -3.85 1.19
N ASP A 108 -13.05 -4.45 0.34
CA ASP A 108 -12.67 -5.53 -0.56
C ASP A 108 -11.88 -4.98 -1.75
N TYR A 109 -12.31 -3.85 -2.31
CA TYR A 109 -11.60 -3.17 -3.39
C TYR A 109 -10.12 -2.87 -3.05
N PRO A 110 -9.77 -2.14 -1.96
CA PRO A 110 -8.36 -1.89 -1.63
C PRO A 110 -7.56 -3.16 -1.39
N TYR A 111 -8.16 -4.17 -0.76
CA TYR A 111 -7.49 -5.44 -0.52
C TYR A 111 -7.18 -6.15 -1.84
N LEU A 112 -8.15 -6.23 -2.76
CA LEU A 112 -7.98 -6.86 -4.08
C LEU A 112 -6.95 -6.13 -4.94
N ILE A 113 -6.93 -4.79 -4.92
CA ILE A 113 -5.92 -3.99 -5.58
C ILE A 113 -4.52 -4.35 -5.07
N LEU A 114 -4.31 -4.36 -3.75
CA LEU A 114 -3.01 -4.71 -3.17
C LEU A 114 -2.62 -6.16 -3.44
N GLN A 115 -3.57 -7.09 -3.34
CA GLN A 115 -3.33 -8.50 -3.63
C GLN A 115 -2.89 -8.70 -5.10
N CYS A 116 -3.58 -8.05 -6.04
CA CYS A 116 -3.19 -8.06 -7.45
C CYS A 116 -1.81 -7.44 -7.67
N TYR A 117 -1.55 -6.30 -7.03
CA TYR A 117 -0.26 -5.61 -7.14
C TYR A 117 0.91 -6.49 -6.69
N PHE A 118 0.81 -7.12 -5.52
CA PHE A 118 1.86 -8.01 -5.02
C PHE A 118 2.05 -9.25 -5.88
N LYS A 119 0.97 -9.83 -6.43
CA LYS A 119 1.06 -10.93 -7.40
C LYS A 119 1.76 -10.49 -8.68
N GLY A 120 1.42 -9.32 -9.21
CA GLY A 120 2.05 -8.74 -10.40
C GLY A 120 3.55 -8.48 -10.20
N GLN A 121 3.94 -7.98 -9.02
CA GLN A 121 5.36 -7.82 -8.68
C GLN A 121 6.10 -9.16 -8.66
N GLN A 122 5.50 -10.22 -8.13
CA GLN A 122 6.12 -11.56 -8.10
C GLN A 122 6.26 -12.17 -9.49
N SER A 123 5.28 -11.96 -10.39
CA SER A 123 5.36 -12.43 -11.78
C SER A 123 6.41 -11.67 -12.61
N GLY A 124 6.69 -10.41 -12.27
CA GLY A 124 7.71 -9.57 -12.92
C GLY A 124 9.16 -9.85 -12.48
N ILE A 125 9.38 -10.57 -11.37
CA ILE A 125 10.72 -11.03 -10.95
C ILE A 125 11.25 -12.18 -11.86
N ALA A 126 10.41 -12.68 -12.77
CA ALA A 126 10.75 -13.69 -13.78
C ALA A 126 11.02 -13.12 -15.19
N SER A 127 11.34 -11.82 -15.32
CA SER A 127 11.68 -11.18 -16.61
C SER A 127 13.06 -10.51 -16.57
#